data_AF-B8YIA9-F1
#
_entry.id   AF-B8YIA9-F1
#
_cell.length_a   1.000
_cell.length_b   1.000
_cell.length_c   1.000
_cell.angle_alpha   90.00
_cell.angle_beta   90.00
_cell.angle_gamma   90.00
#
_symmetry.space_group_name_H-M   'P 1'
#
loop_
_entity.id
_entity.type
_entity.pdbx_description
1 polymer ?
#
loop_
_entity_poly.entity_id
_entity_poly.type
_entity_poly.pdbx_seq_one_letter_code
_entity_poly.pdbx_strand_id
1 'polypeptide(L)' 'YEAMRFSSFVPVTIPHATTANTSVLGYHIPKDTVVFVNQWSVNHDPLKWPNPENFDPARFLDKDGLINKDLTSR' A
#
# COMPACT_ATOMS: atom_id res chain seq x y z
N TYR A 1 -12.11 -5.76 -0.16
CA TYR A 1 -10.70 -5.49 0.16
C TYR A 1 -9.74 -6.18 -0.80
N GLU A 2 -9.82 -7.50 -0.98
CA GLU A 2 -8.88 -8.20 -1.88
C GLU A 2 -8.88 -7.68 -3.32
N ALA A 3 -10.04 -7.37 -3.90
CA ALA A 3 -10.09 -6.79 -5.25
C ALA A 3 -9.31 -5.47 -5.37
N MET A 4 -9.37 -4.62 -4.33
CA MET A 4 -8.65 -3.35 -4.31
C MET A 4 -7.14 -3.57 -4.14
N ARG A 5 -6.74 -4.48 -3.24
CA ARG A 5 -5.32 -4.84 -3.03
C ARG A 5 -4.72 -5.46 -4.28
N PHE A 6 -5.32 -6.55 -4.76
CA PHE A 6 -4.82 -7.34 -5.88
C PHE A 6 -4.77 -6.53 -7.18
N SER A 7 -5.86 -5.82 -7.52
CA SER A 7 -5.83 -5.00 -8.73
C SER A 7 -4.90 -3.79 -8.57
N SER A 8 -4.85 -3.19 -7.37
CA SER A 8 -4.17 -1.91 -7.15
C SER A 8 -4.47 -0.91 -8.27
N PHE A 9 -5.75 -0.75 -8.62
CA PHE A 9 -6.18 -0.05 -9.84
C PHE A 9 -5.67 1.39 -9.94
N VAL A 10 -5.29 1.99 -8.80
CA VAL A 10 -4.43 3.19 -8.72
C VAL A 10 -3.05 2.74 -8.19
N PRO A 11 -2.13 2.27 -9.07
CA PRO A 11 -0.88 1.64 -8.61
C PRO A 11 0.14 2.66 -8.08
N VAL A 12 0.11 3.87 -8.63
CA VAL A 12 0.89 5.02 -8.17
C VAL A 12 -0.09 6.19 -8.04
N THR A 13 0.06 7.00 -6.99
CA THR A 13 -0.79 8.19 -6.81
C THR A 13 -0.55 9.23 -7.91
N ILE A 14 -1.36 10.29 -7.93
CA ILE A 14 -0.99 11.52 -8.64
C ILE A 14 0.41 11.94 -8.12
N PRO A 15 1.33 12.41 -8.98
CA PRO A 15 2.65 12.86 -8.54
C PRO A 15 2.53 13.95 -7.47
N HIS A 16 3.30 13.80 -6.39
CA HIS A 16 3.40 14.80 -5.34
C HIS A 16 4.62 15.71 -5.56
N ALA A 17 4.72 16.78 -4.79
CA ALA A 17 5.91 17.60 -4.68
C ALA A 17 6.16 18.02 -3.23
N THR A 18 7.42 18.05 -2.80
CA THR A 18 7.79 18.49 -1.44
C THR A 18 7.66 20.00 -1.29
N THR A 19 6.98 20.48 -0.23
CA THR A 19 6.82 21.93 0.04
C THR A 19 8.04 22.56 0.74
N ALA A 20 8.90 21.75 1.33
CA ALA A 20 10.15 22.15 1.98
C ALA A 20 11.17 20.99 1.92
N ASN A 21 12.43 21.29 2.22
CA ASN A 21 13.45 20.26 2.42
C ASN A 21 12.99 19.31 3.52
N THR A 22 13.11 18.01 3.28
CA THR A 22 12.68 16.97 4.21
C THR A 22 13.59 15.75 4.13
N SER A 23 13.24 14.68 4.83
CA SER A 23 13.92 13.38 4.72
C SER A 23 12.96 12.22 4.91
N VAL A 24 13.21 11.12 4.20
CA VAL A 24 12.47 9.85 4.36
C VAL A 24 13.50 8.72 4.46
N LEU A 25 13.36 7.85 5.46
CA LEU A 25 14.30 6.74 5.73
C LEU A 25 15.78 7.19 5.82
N GLY A 26 16.03 8.40 6.32
CA GLY A 26 17.37 8.98 6.45
C GLY A 26 17.90 9.67 5.19
N TYR A 27 17.23 9.57 4.05
CA TYR A 27 17.62 10.24 2.81
C TYR A 27 17.10 11.68 2.77
N HIS A 28 17.98 12.64 2.50
CA HIS A 28 17.59 14.03 2.32
C HIS A 28 16.86 14.23 0.98
N ILE A 29 15.73 14.92 1.01
CA ILE A 29 14.90 15.25 -0.15
C ILE A 29 14.74 16.77 -0.22
N PRO A 30 15.30 17.44 -1.25
CA PRO A 30 15.19 18.89 -1.41
C PRO A 30 13.74 19.34 -1.64
N LYS A 31 13.44 20.60 -1.29
CA LYS A 31 12.20 21.30 -1.62
C LYS A 31 11.91 21.24 -3.13
N ASP A 32 10.63 21.23 -3.48
CA ASP A 32 10.10 21.20 -4.86
C ASP A 32 10.47 19.93 -5.66
N THR A 33 10.99 18.88 -5.00
CA THR A 33 11.24 17.57 -5.61
C THR A 33 9.92 16.86 -5.91
N VAL A 34 9.77 16.34 -7.13
CA VAL A 34 8.66 15.46 -7.51
C VAL A 34 8.78 14.10 -6.82
N VAL A 35 7.69 13.63 -6.23
CA VAL A 35 7.62 12.38 -5.46
C VAL A 35 6.53 11.46 -6.01
N PHE A 36 6.85 10.18 -6.17
CA PHE A 36 5.88 9.14 -6.51
C PHE A 36 5.61 8.25 -5.28
N VAL A 37 4.34 7.99 -4.99
CA VAL A 37 3.94 7.03 -3.94
C VAL A 37 3.45 5.75 -4.62
N ASN A 38 4.19 4.67 -4.45
CA ASN A 38 3.89 3.38 -5.06
C ASN A 38 2.95 2.55 -4.17
N GLN A 39 1.66 2.61 -4.44
CA GLN A 39 0.63 1.84 -3.72
C GLN A 39 0.68 0.34 -4.07
N TRP A 40 1.00 0.01 -5.33
CA TRP A 40 1.13 -1.38 -5.77
C TRP A 40 2.19 -2.13 -4.96
N SER A 41 3.35 -1.51 -4.72
CA SER A 41 4.42 -2.10 -3.92
C SER A 41 4.00 -2.41 -2.48
N VAL A 42 3.15 -1.59 -1.86
CA VAL A 42 2.61 -1.86 -0.52
C VAL A 42 1.62 -3.03 -0.55
N ASN A 43 0.79 -3.09 -1.60
CA ASN A 43 -0.24 -4.11 -1.76
C ASN A 43 0.33 -5.48 -2.19
N HIS A 44 1.55 -5.51 -2.72
CA HIS A 44 2.23 -6.72 -3.23
C HIS A 44 3.53 -7.07 -2.50
N ASP A 45 3.87 -6.38 -1.41
CA ASP A 45 5.00 -6.76 -0.56
C ASP A 45 4.76 -8.16 0.04
N PRO A 46 5.58 -9.18 -0.31
CA PRO A 46 5.39 -10.55 0.17
C PRO A 46 5.62 -10.71 1.69
N LEU A 47 6.32 -9.78 2.33
CA LEU A 47 6.51 -9.79 3.78
C LEU A 47 5.22 -9.41 4.53
N LYS A 48 4.38 -8.59 3.89
CA LYS A 48 3.08 -8.16 4.44
C LYS A 48 1.93 -9.02 3.92
N TRP A 49 1.97 -9.42 2.66
CA TRP A 49 0.90 -10.13 1.96
C TRP A 49 1.41 -11.46 1.41
N PRO A 50 1.18 -12.59 2.12
CA PRO A 50 1.56 -13.92 1.62
C PRO A 50 0.86 -14.23 0.30
N ASN A 51 1.54 -14.83 -0.67
CA ASN A 51 1.00 -15.06 -2.01
C ASN A 51 0.39 -13.78 -2.63
N PRO A 52 1.20 -12.70 -2.81
CA PRO A 52 0.66 -11.39 -3.19
C PRO A 52 0.00 -11.39 -4.57
N GLU A 53 0.46 -12.27 -5.47
CA GLU A 53 -0.05 -12.44 -6.84
C GLU A 53 -1.27 -13.36 -6.94
N ASN A 54 -1.75 -13.92 -5.82
CA ASN A 54 -2.97 -14.72 -5.79
C ASN A 54 -4.14 -13.87 -5.33
N PHE A 55 -5.23 -13.88 -6.10
CA PHE A 55 -6.50 -13.31 -5.67
C PHE A 55 -7.16 -14.24 -4.65
N ASP A 56 -7.08 -13.88 -3.37
CA ASP A 56 -7.63 -14.65 -2.26
C ASP A 56 -8.52 -13.77 -1.36
N PRO A 57 -9.86 -13.76 -1.58
CA PRO A 57 -10.78 -13.00 -0.75
C PRO A 57 -10.77 -13.40 0.73
N ALA A 58 -10.43 -14.67 1.03
CA ALA A 58 -10.43 -15.19 2.41
C ALA A 58 -9.32 -14.57 3.26
N ARG A 59 -8.31 -13.96 2.64
CA ARG A 59 -7.25 -13.17 3.28
C ARG A 59 -7.77 -12.12 4.28
N PHE A 60 -8.97 -11.59 4.06
CA PHE A 60 -9.60 -10.57 4.90
C PHE A 60 -10.65 -11.13 5.86
N LEU A 61 -10.74 -12.45 6.00
CA LEU A 61 -11.62 -13.11 6.96
C LEU A 61 -10.85 -13.55 8.21
N ASP A 62 -11.52 -13.57 9.34
CA ASP A 62 -11.04 -14.19 10.57
C ASP A 62 -11.44 -15.68 10.64
N LYS A 63 -11.13 -16.33 11.78
CA LYS A 63 -11.39 -17.76 11.99
C LYS A 63 -12.88 -18.11 12.04
N ASP A 64 -13.73 -17.15 12.35
CA ASP A 64 -15.18 -17.32 12.42
C ASP A 64 -15.84 -16.98 11.07
N GLY A 65 -15.04 -16.64 10.05
CA GLY A 65 -15.51 -16.25 8.73
C GLY A 65 -16.06 -14.82 8.65
N LEU A 66 -15.83 -14.01 9.68
CA LEU A 66 -16.21 -12.60 9.71
C LEU A 66 -15.07 -11.73 9.14
N ILE A 67 -15.39 -10.48 8.79
CA ILE A 67 -14.37 -9.55 8.29
C ILE A 67 -13.39 -9.20 9.40
N ASN A 68 -12.10 -9.42 9.14
CA ASN A 68 -11.02 -9.07 10.05
C ASN A 68 -10.83 -7.54 10.08
N LYS A 69 -11.37 -6.88 11.10
CA LYS A 69 -11.32 -5.42 11.27
C LYS A 69 -9.91 -4.86 11.42
N ASP A 70 -8.97 -5.62 11.96
CA ASP A 70 -7.58 -5.17 12.09
C ASP A 70 -6.90 -4.98 10.73
N LEU A 71 -7.33 -5.73 9.71
CA LEU A 71 -6.82 -5.64 8.34
C LEU A 71 -7.58 -4.63 7.47
N THR A 72 -8.79 -4.23 7.88
CA THR A 72 -9.70 -3.43 7.03
C THR A 72 -10.04 -2.05 7.55
N SER A 73 -9.72 -1.75 8.81
CA SER A 73 -10.18 -0.55 9.51
C SER A 73 -9.07 0.23 10.23
N ARG A 74 -7.80 -0.09 9.96
CA ARG A 74 -6.66 0.72 10.40
C ARG A 74 -6.32 1.84 9.44
#